data_AF-A0A4Y2W5W8-F1
#
_entry.id   AF-A0A4Y2W5W8-F1
#
_cell.length_a   1.000
_cell.length_b   1.000
_cell.length_c   1.000
_cell.angle_alpha   90.00
_cell.angle_beta   90.00
_cell.angle_gamma   90.00
#
_symmetry.space_group_name_H-M   'P 1'
#
loop_
_entity.id
_entity.type
_entity.pdbx_description
1 polymer ?
#
loop_
_entity_poly.entity_id
_entity_poly.type
_entity_poly.pdbx_seq_one_letter_code
_entity_poly.pdbx_strand_id
1 'polypeptide(L)'
;MDADLYDEFGNYIGPQLDSDSEDEEENYERQEPEAIEYNEDDAMDEGRDEDEIPQTQIVLHEDKKYYPSAEEVYGPDVETIVQEEDTQALTEPIIAPVKKKKFSYVEQELPHTKYDLEFLADLMDNTDLIRNVALIGHLHHGKTSFVDSLVEQTHPDVRAREGTNLRYTDTLYTEQERGVSIKATPVTFVLPDLKGKSFLMNIFDTPGKENTLFDMLTWASNKAYVKHFISVIL
;
A
#
# COMPACT_ATOMS: atom_id res chain seq x y z
N MET A 1 10.85 8.23 -54.17
CA MET A 1 10.51 9.34 -53.27
C MET A 1 11.78 9.66 -52.52
N ASP A 2 12.38 10.81 -52.78
CA ASP A 2 13.64 11.19 -52.14
C ASP A 2 13.40 11.43 -50.65
N ALA A 3 13.96 10.57 -49.81
CA ALA A 3 13.71 10.52 -48.37
C ALA A 3 14.28 11.73 -47.61
N ASP A 4 15.07 12.57 -48.28
CA ASP A 4 15.79 13.69 -47.67
C ASP A 4 14.96 15.00 -47.60
N LEU A 5 13.74 15.00 -48.15
CA LEU A 5 12.85 16.17 -48.19
C LEU A 5 11.75 16.16 -47.10
N TYR A 6 11.72 15.13 -46.25
CA TYR A 6 10.73 14.95 -45.18
C TYR A 6 11.43 14.62 -43.85
N ASP A 7 10.91 15.15 -42.74
CA ASP A 7 11.41 14.83 -41.40
C ASP A 7 10.94 13.45 -40.90
N GLU A 8 11.49 12.97 -39.78
CA GLU A 8 11.11 11.69 -39.14
C GLU A 8 9.64 11.62 -38.69
N PHE A 9 8.91 12.74 -38.70
CA PHE A 9 7.48 12.81 -38.39
C PHE A 9 6.61 12.94 -39.65
N GLY A 10 7.21 12.91 -40.85
CA GLY A 10 6.52 12.95 -42.13
C GLY A 10 6.15 14.35 -42.61
N ASN A 11 6.71 15.41 -42.03
CA ASN A 11 6.48 16.78 -42.48
C ASN A 11 7.45 17.14 -43.61
N TYR A 12 6.95 17.82 -44.66
CA TYR A 12 7.77 18.28 -45.78
C TYR A 12 8.65 19.47 -45.36
N ILE A 13 9.97 19.33 -45.50
CA ILE A 13 10.98 20.35 -45.15
C ILE A 13 11.75 20.86 -46.39
N GLY A 14 11.25 20.57 -47.59
CA GLY A 14 11.83 21.06 -48.84
C GLY A 14 11.67 22.58 -49.05
N PRO A 15 12.39 23.16 -50.03
CA PRO A 15 12.30 24.59 -50.34
C PRO A 15 10.87 25.00 -50.69
N GLN A 16 10.48 26.22 -50.31
CA GLN A 16 9.15 26.77 -50.56
C GLN A 16 8.90 26.83 -52.08
N LEU A 17 7.82 26.20 -52.54
CA LEU A 17 7.40 26.24 -53.92
C LEU A 17 6.69 27.57 -54.18
N ASP A 18 7.26 28.39 -55.07
CA ASP A 18 6.60 29.59 -55.58
C ASP A 18 5.43 29.16 -56.47
N SER A 19 4.20 29.50 -56.06
CA SER A 19 3.02 29.24 -56.87
C SER A 19 2.81 30.39 -57.86
N ASP A 20 3.20 30.20 -59.12
CA ASP A 20 2.80 31.05 -60.24
C ASP A 20 2.39 30.19 -61.47
N SER A 21 1.11 30.35 -61.84
CA SER A 21 0.46 30.41 -63.16
C SER A 21 0.83 29.52 -64.37
N GLU A 22 -0.23 28.98 -65.01
CA GLU A 22 -0.50 28.83 -66.48
C GLU A 22 0.30 27.74 -67.24
N ASP A 23 -0.22 26.87 -68.15
CA ASP A 23 -1.36 26.90 -69.08
C ASP A 23 -1.64 25.52 -69.75
N GLU A 24 -2.86 25.37 -70.30
CA GLU A 24 -3.29 24.65 -71.54
C GLU A 24 -3.62 23.13 -71.63
N GLU A 25 -4.55 22.86 -72.56
CA GLU A 25 -5.58 21.81 -72.67
C GLU A 25 -5.17 20.50 -73.39
N GLU A 26 -5.87 19.38 -73.13
CA GLU A 26 -6.70 18.64 -74.14
C GLU A 26 -7.40 17.35 -73.62
N ASN A 27 -8.74 17.44 -73.58
CA ASN A 27 -9.80 16.54 -74.06
C ASN A 27 -9.84 15.00 -73.79
N TYR A 28 -10.85 14.54 -73.03
CA TYR A 28 -11.62 13.30 -73.30
C TYR A 28 -13.08 13.42 -72.80
N GLU A 29 -13.99 12.77 -73.52
CA GLU A 29 -15.44 12.99 -73.65
C GLU A 29 -16.32 12.75 -72.39
N ARG A 30 -17.42 13.50 -72.30
CA ARG A 30 -18.44 13.49 -71.23
C ARG A 30 -19.62 12.57 -71.62
N GLN A 31 -20.02 11.65 -70.74
CA GLN A 31 -21.32 10.96 -70.79
C GLN A 31 -22.29 11.61 -69.79
N GLU A 32 -23.50 11.98 -70.25
CA GLU A 32 -24.58 12.47 -69.40
C GLU A 32 -25.36 11.30 -68.74
N PRO A 33 -25.89 11.47 -67.52
CA PRO A 33 -26.76 10.47 -66.91
C PRO A 33 -28.23 10.63 -67.34
N GLU A 34 -28.89 9.50 -67.61
CA GLU A 34 -30.32 9.40 -67.95
C GLU A 34 -31.23 9.75 -66.77
N ALA A 35 -32.35 10.42 -67.07
CA ALA A 35 -33.43 10.72 -66.13
C ALA A 35 -34.28 9.47 -65.85
N ILE A 36 -34.52 9.15 -64.58
CA ILE A 36 -35.44 8.09 -64.16
C ILE A 36 -36.80 8.73 -63.83
N GLU A 37 -37.85 8.31 -64.56
CA GLU A 37 -39.25 8.61 -64.30
C GLU A 37 -39.73 8.00 -62.97
N TYR A 38 -40.40 8.81 -62.14
CA TYR A 38 -41.12 8.31 -60.97
C TYR A 38 -42.51 7.85 -61.39
N ASN A 39 -42.86 6.59 -61.10
CA ASN A 39 -44.24 6.13 -61.09
C ASN A 39 -44.89 6.57 -59.76
N GLU A 40 -45.92 7.41 -59.86
CA GLU A 40 -46.90 7.66 -58.81
C GLU A 40 -47.74 6.40 -58.64
N ASP A 41 -47.58 5.67 -57.55
CA ASP A 41 -48.60 4.75 -57.00
C ASP A 41 -48.16 4.34 -55.59
N ASP A 42 -48.63 5.05 -54.57
CA ASP A 42 -49.22 4.47 -53.36
C ASP A 42 -49.57 5.58 -52.37
N ALA A 43 -50.87 5.85 -52.27
CA ALA A 43 -51.46 6.73 -51.28
C ALA A 43 -52.01 5.92 -50.10
N MET A 44 -51.88 6.51 -48.90
CA MET A 44 -52.65 6.28 -47.65
C MET A 44 -52.04 5.31 -46.63
N ASP A 45 -51.63 5.82 -45.47
CA ASP A 45 -52.41 5.72 -44.22
C ASP A 45 -51.74 6.56 -43.10
N GLU A 46 -52.49 7.51 -42.52
CA GLU A 46 -52.04 8.36 -41.42
C GLU A 46 -52.32 7.68 -40.08
N GLY A 47 -51.27 7.16 -39.44
CA GLY A 47 -51.23 6.81 -38.02
C GLY A 47 -50.48 7.87 -37.24
N ARG A 48 -51.21 8.63 -36.42
CA ARG A 48 -50.76 9.78 -35.62
C ARG A 48 -50.12 9.31 -34.31
N ASP A 49 -48.82 9.51 -34.14
CA ASP A 49 -48.10 9.42 -32.86
C ASP A 49 -47.31 10.72 -32.59
N GLU A 50 -47.34 11.19 -31.34
CA GLU A 50 -47.10 12.56 -30.88
C GLU A 50 -45.63 13.04 -30.80
N ASP A 51 -44.75 12.65 -31.72
CA ASP A 51 -43.39 13.20 -31.83
C ASP A 51 -43.01 13.54 -33.28
N GLU A 52 -43.78 14.41 -33.94
CA GLU A 52 -43.45 14.94 -35.28
C GLU A 52 -42.30 15.96 -35.22
N ILE A 53 -41.10 15.51 -35.56
CA ILE A 53 -39.98 16.39 -35.94
C ILE A 53 -40.36 17.05 -37.29
N PRO A 54 -40.25 18.37 -37.47
CA PRO A 54 -40.62 19.02 -38.74
C PRO A 54 -39.82 18.44 -39.92
N GLN A 55 -40.52 18.03 -40.98
CA GLN A 55 -40.03 17.32 -42.19
C GLN A 55 -38.92 18.02 -43.00
N THR A 56 -38.35 19.13 -42.54
CA THR A 56 -37.19 19.82 -43.18
C THR A 56 -35.93 19.79 -42.31
N GLN A 57 -35.92 19.01 -41.23
CA GLN A 57 -34.72 18.83 -40.42
C GLN A 57 -33.82 17.76 -41.04
N ILE A 58 -32.80 18.21 -41.79
CA ILE A 58 -31.75 17.35 -42.33
C ILE A 58 -30.92 16.82 -41.15
N VAL A 59 -30.95 15.51 -40.93
CA VAL A 59 -30.10 14.85 -39.93
C VAL A 59 -28.71 14.67 -40.54
N LEU A 60 -27.69 15.24 -39.89
CA LEU A 60 -26.31 15.09 -40.32
C LEU A 60 -25.88 13.62 -40.20
N HIS A 61 -24.89 13.20 -41.00
CA HIS A 61 -24.46 11.80 -41.00
C HIS A 61 -23.90 11.34 -39.64
N GLU A 62 -23.40 12.27 -38.82
CA GLU A 62 -22.88 12.03 -37.47
C GLU A 62 -24.00 11.80 -36.44
N ASP A 63 -25.18 12.39 -36.67
CA ASP A 63 -26.33 12.33 -35.75
C ASP A 63 -27.34 11.24 -36.11
N LYS A 64 -27.05 10.46 -37.16
CA LYS A 64 -27.96 9.42 -37.65
C LYS A 64 -28.00 8.27 -36.64
N LYS A 65 -29.07 8.23 -35.84
CA LYS A 65 -29.39 7.10 -34.97
C LYS A 65 -29.91 5.94 -35.80
N TYR A 66 -29.15 4.85 -35.85
CA TYR A 66 -29.52 3.65 -36.62
C TYR A 66 -30.34 2.64 -35.82
N TYR A 67 -30.29 2.70 -34.49
CA TYR A 67 -30.92 1.73 -33.59
C TYR A 67 -31.75 2.43 -32.50
N PRO A 68 -32.91 1.86 -32.10
CA PRO A 68 -33.73 2.38 -31.00
C PRO A 68 -32.99 2.29 -29.66
N SER A 69 -33.40 3.09 -28.68
CA SER A 69 -32.77 3.10 -27.37
C SER A 69 -33.06 1.80 -26.60
N ALA A 70 -32.18 1.41 -25.68
CA ALA A 70 -32.37 0.15 -24.94
C ALA A 70 -33.61 0.19 -24.02
N GLU A 71 -34.01 1.36 -23.53
CA GLU A 71 -35.20 1.56 -22.72
C GLU A 71 -36.49 1.34 -23.51
N GLU A 72 -36.53 1.74 -24.79
CA GLU A 72 -37.65 1.48 -25.70
C GLU A 72 -37.80 -0.01 -26.03
N VAL A 73 -36.69 -0.75 -26.11
CA VAL A 73 -36.70 -2.18 -26.46
C VAL A 73 -37.13 -3.07 -25.28
N TYR A 74 -36.67 -2.76 -24.06
CA TYR A 74 -36.90 -3.61 -22.89
C TYR A 74 -37.98 -3.09 -21.92
N GLY A 75 -38.36 -1.80 -22.03
CA GLY A 75 -39.37 -1.16 -21.21
C GLY A 75 -38.86 -0.64 -19.85
N PRO A 76 -39.68 0.14 -19.13
CA PRO A 76 -39.27 0.89 -17.93
C PRO A 76 -39.04 0.02 -16.68
N ASP A 77 -39.49 -1.24 -16.69
CA ASP A 77 -39.31 -2.17 -15.57
C ASP A 77 -37.92 -2.83 -15.55
N VAL A 78 -37.10 -2.65 -16.60
CA VAL A 78 -35.78 -3.28 -16.77
C VAL A 78 -34.68 -2.23 -16.72
N GLU A 79 -33.79 -2.34 -15.74
CA GLU A 79 -32.61 -1.47 -15.63
C GLU A 79 -31.55 -1.89 -16.65
N THR A 80 -31.34 -1.08 -17.68
CA THR A 80 -30.25 -1.29 -18.64
C THR A 80 -29.02 -0.53 -18.20
N ILE A 81 -27.98 -1.25 -17.76
CA ILE A 81 -26.69 -0.68 -17.36
C ILE A 81 -25.66 -0.95 -18.46
N VAL A 82 -25.08 0.10 -19.03
CA VAL A 82 -23.94 0.00 -19.94
C VAL A 82 -22.66 0.25 -19.15
N GLN A 83 -21.82 -0.78 -19.00
CA GLN A 83 -20.49 -0.67 -18.38
C GLN A 83 -19.42 -0.88 -19.45
N GLU A 84 -18.73 0.20 -19.82
CA GLU A 84 -17.65 0.18 -20.81
C GLU A 84 -16.30 -0.17 -20.18
N GLU A 85 -16.08 0.22 -18.93
CA GLU A 85 -14.84 0.00 -18.20
C GLU A 85 -15.06 -0.84 -16.95
N ASP A 86 -14.05 -1.64 -16.62
CA ASP A 86 -14.06 -2.49 -15.43
C ASP A 86 -13.99 -1.63 -14.15
N THR A 87 -14.81 -2.00 -13.16
CA THR A 87 -14.85 -1.32 -11.85
C THR A 87 -13.67 -1.67 -10.93
N GLN A 88 -12.91 -2.72 -11.26
CA GLN A 88 -11.73 -3.16 -10.51
C GLN A 88 -10.56 -3.35 -11.47
N ALA A 89 -9.39 -2.84 -11.09
CA ALA A 89 -8.17 -3.05 -11.84
C ALA A 89 -7.74 -4.53 -11.79
N LEU A 90 -7.11 -5.04 -12.85
CA LEU A 90 -6.64 -6.43 -12.92
C LEU A 90 -5.64 -6.84 -11.82
N THR A 91 -5.10 -5.88 -11.07
CA THR A 91 -4.18 -6.10 -9.95
C THR A 91 -4.90 -6.53 -8.67
N GLU A 92 -6.19 -6.25 -8.54
CA GLU A 92 -7.00 -6.67 -7.39
C GLU A 92 -7.63 -8.04 -7.66
N PRO A 93 -7.29 -9.07 -6.87
CA PRO A 93 -7.90 -10.37 -7.06
C PRO A 93 -9.37 -10.35 -6.61
N ILE A 94 -10.25 -10.92 -7.43
CA ILE A 94 -11.69 -11.06 -7.15
C ILE A 94 -11.94 -11.75 -5.79
N ILE A 95 -11.08 -12.72 -5.42
CA ILE A 95 -11.09 -13.35 -4.10
C ILE A 95 -9.77 -13.02 -3.41
N ALA A 96 -9.82 -12.11 -2.42
CA ALA A 96 -8.66 -11.73 -1.66
C ALA A 96 -8.10 -12.90 -0.84
N PRO A 97 -6.81 -13.26 -0.98
CA PRO A 97 -6.20 -14.28 -0.13
C PRO A 97 -6.15 -13.79 1.32
N VAL A 98 -6.24 -14.73 2.27
CA VAL A 98 -6.16 -14.42 3.70
C VAL A 98 -4.74 -13.93 4.06
N LYS A 99 -4.55 -12.61 4.05
CA LYS A 99 -3.29 -11.97 4.44
C LYS A 99 -3.18 -11.90 5.97
N LYS A 100 -2.43 -12.82 6.57
CA LYS A 100 -2.05 -12.72 7.99
C LYS A 100 -0.93 -11.68 8.14
N LYS A 101 -1.27 -10.45 8.52
CA LYS A 101 -0.28 -9.40 8.75
C LYS A 101 0.44 -9.67 10.08
N LYS A 102 1.66 -10.19 10.02
CA LYS A 102 2.57 -10.26 11.17
C LYS A 102 3.49 -9.05 11.10
N PHE A 103 3.42 -8.18 12.10
CA PHE A 103 4.25 -6.98 12.21
C PHE A 103 5.35 -7.09 13.27
N SER A 104 5.27 -8.13 14.09
CA SER A 104 6.20 -8.40 15.17
C SER A 104 6.62 -9.87 15.16
N TYR A 105 7.91 -10.11 15.41
CA TYR A 105 8.45 -11.41 15.72
C TYR A 105 8.12 -11.72 17.18
N VAL A 106 6.93 -12.31 17.40
CA VAL A 106 6.51 -12.79 18.71
C VAL A 106 6.41 -14.30 18.65
N GLU A 107 7.14 -14.96 19.54
CA GLU A 107 7.06 -16.41 19.73
C GLU A 107 5.64 -16.79 20.17
N GLN A 108 5.06 -17.80 19.53
CA GLN A 108 3.68 -18.21 19.81
C GLN A 108 3.57 -19.10 21.04
N GLU A 109 4.68 -19.71 21.46
CA GLU A 109 4.77 -20.63 22.57
C GLU A 109 5.69 -20.05 23.64
N LEU A 110 5.43 -20.37 24.90
CA LEU A 110 6.23 -19.89 26.02
C LEU A 110 7.61 -20.59 25.99
N PRO A 111 8.71 -19.83 25.98
CA PRO A 111 10.04 -20.43 26.00
C PRO A 111 10.29 -21.09 27.37
N HIS A 112 11.07 -22.16 27.37
CA HIS A 112 11.47 -22.82 28.60
C HIS A 112 12.48 -21.96 29.37
N THR A 113 12.22 -21.76 30.66
CA THR A 113 13.05 -20.98 31.59
C THR A 113 13.80 -21.88 32.55
N LYS A 114 14.93 -21.42 33.12
CA LYS A 114 15.63 -22.12 34.20
C LYS A 114 14.86 -22.15 35.53
N TYR A 115 13.92 -21.24 35.71
CA TYR A 115 13.06 -21.13 36.89
C TYR A 115 11.63 -21.45 36.51
N ASP A 116 10.84 -21.91 37.48
CA ASP A 116 9.42 -22.19 37.28
C ASP A 116 8.62 -20.89 37.21
N LEU A 117 7.61 -20.85 36.34
CA LEU A 117 6.72 -19.69 36.22
C LEU A 117 5.88 -19.47 37.49
N GLU A 118 5.58 -20.54 38.23
CA GLU A 118 4.91 -20.45 39.53
C GLU A 118 5.79 -19.72 40.56
N PHE A 119 7.09 -20.00 40.58
CA PHE A 119 8.04 -19.28 41.44
C PHE A 119 8.15 -17.79 41.07
N LEU A 120 8.05 -17.45 39.78
CA LEU A 120 7.98 -16.06 39.35
C LEU A 120 6.72 -15.39 39.90
N ALA A 121 5.56 -16.06 39.82
CA ALA A 121 4.29 -15.54 40.34
C ALA A 121 4.35 -15.30 41.86
N ASP A 122 4.92 -16.24 42.62
CA ASP A 122 5.12 -16.08 44.08
C ASP A 122 6.00 -14.86 44.43
N LEU A 123 7.01 -14.57 43.61
CA LEU A 123 7.84 -13.38 43.78
C LEU A 123 7.08 -12.08 43.46
N MET A 124 6.06 -12.13 42.59
CA MET A 124 5.22 -10.95 42.27
C MET A 124 4.34 -10.53 43.45
N ASP A 125 3.95 -11.47 44.32
CA ASP A 125 3.15 -11.18 45.51
C ASP A 125 3.95 -10.37 46.56
N ASN A 126 5.28 -10.48 46.54
CA ASN A 126 6.15 -9.76 47.46
C ASN A 126 6.81 -8.54 46.82
N THR A 127 6.26 -7.36 47.08
CA THR A 127 6.73 -6.08 46.52
C THR A 127 8.18 -5.74 46.87
N ASP A 128 8.73 -6.26 47.97
CA ASP A 128 10.12 -5.99 48.38
C ASP A 128 11.16 -6.76 47.55
N LEU A 129 10.71 -7.82 46.87
CA LEU A 129 11.54 -8.64 46.00
C LEU A 129 11.50 -8.18 44.54
N ILE A 130 10.64 -7.21 44.20
CA ILE A 130 10.50 -6.66 42.86
C ILE A 130 11.42 -5.45 42.67
N ARG A 131 12.17 -5.46 41.56
CA ARG A 131 13.07 -4.38 41.15
C ARG A 131 12.71 -3.92 39.74
N ASN A 132 12.20 -2.70 39.64
CA ASN A 132 11.93 -2.07 38.35
C ASN A 132 13.10 -1.19 37.95
N VAL A 133 13.72 -1.52 36.83
CA VAL A 133 14.98 -0.94 36.33
C VAL A 133 14.81 -0.53 34.87
N ALA A 134 15.26 0.67 34.50
CA ALA A 134 15.36 1.06 33.09
C ALA A 134 16.81 1.18 32.64
N LEU A 135 17.13 0.63 31.46
CA LEU A 135 18.45 0.67 30.86
C LEU A 135 18.58 1.90 29.95
N ILE A 136 19.27 2.93 30.39
CA ILE A 136 19.43 4.19 29.66
C ILE A 136 20.84 4.27 29.09
N GLY A 137 21.02 4.87 27.92
CA GLY A 137 22.33 5.02 27.31
C GLY A 137 22.23 5.47 25.87
N HIS A 138 23.34 5.94 25.30
CA HIS A 138 23.38 6.43 23.92
C HIS A 138 23.22 5.30 22.89
N LEU A 139 23.01 5.66 21.62
CA LEU A 139 22.86 4.74 20.51
C LEU A 139 24.07 3.78 20.42
N HIS A 140 23.78 2.48 20.24
CA HIS A 140 24.77 1.40 20.13
C HIS A 140 25.72 1.17 21.32
N HIS A 141 25.38 1.65 22.52
CA HIS A 141 26.12 1.32 23.76
C HIS A 141 25.81 -0.07 24.33
N GLY A 142 25.22 -0.99 23.55
CA GLY A 142 25.00 -2.38 24.00
C GLY A 142 23.88 -2.60 25.04
N LYS A 143 22.89 -1.70 25.17
CA LYS A 143 21.73 -1.90 26.06
C LYS A 143 20.97 -3.20 25.76
N THR A 144 20.54 -3.36 24.51
CA THR A 144 19.84 -4.55 24.01
C THR A 144 20.72 -5.80 24.14
N SER A 145 22.01 -5.69 23.84
CA SER A 145 22.97 -6.80 24.00
C SER A 145 23.18 -7.23 25.46
N PHE A 146 23.07 -6.29 26.41
CA PHE A 146 23.09 -6.60 27.83
C PHE A 146 21.84 -7.40 28.24
N VAL A 147 20.66 -7.03 27.72
CA VAL A 147 19.43 -7.81 27.92
C VAL A 147 19.56 -9.19 27.29
N ASP A 148 20.11 -9.30 26.08
CA ASP A 148 20.34 -10.59 25.41
C ASP A 148 21.17 -11.53 26.28
N SER A 149 22.21 -11.01 26.95
CA SER A 149 23.04 -11.81 27.87
C SER A 149 22.25 -12.35 29.07
N LEU A 150 21.29 -11.57 29.60
CA LEU A 150 20.39 -12.01 30.67
C LEU A 150 19.35 -13.03 30.16
N VAL A 151 18.87 -12.87 28.92
CA VAL A 151 17.99 -13.83 28.26
C VAL A 151 18.71 -15.17 28.11
N GLU A 152 19.92 -15.19 27.56
CA GLU A 152 20.72 -16.41 27.41
C GLU A 152 21.02 -17.09 28.75
N GLN A 153 21.20 -16.29 29.81
CA GLN A 153 21.39 -16.83 31.16
C GLN A 153 20.12 -17.50 31.70
N THR A 154 18.93 -16.98 31.39
CA THR A 154 17.65 -17.41 31.98
C THR A 154 16.87 -18.41 31.13
N HIS A 155 17.02 -18.34 29.81
CA HIS A 155 16.35 -19.17 28.80
C HIS A 155 17.41 -19.97 28.04
N PRO A 156 17.65 -21.25 28.38
CA PRO A 156 18.76 -22.03 27.82
C PRO A 156 18.62 -22.30 26.31
N ASP A 157 17.38 -22.30 25.81
CA ASP A 157 17.05 -22.59 24.40
C ASP A 157 17.16 -21.36 23.50
N VAL A 158 17.15 -20.17 24.09
CA VAL A 158 17.29 -18.91 23.37
C VAL A 158 18.78 -18.58 23.30
N ARG A 159 19.36 -18.72 22.11
CA ARG A 159 20.77 -18.39 21.86
C ARG A 159 20.91 -17.61 20.57
N ALA A 160 21.84 -16.65 20.56
CA ALA A 160 22.27 -16.01 19.33
C ALA A 160 22.77 -17.06 18.32
N ARG A 161 22.37 -16.92 17.05
CA ARG A 161 22.97 -17.69 15.95
C ARG A 161 24.39 -17.18 15.71
N GLU A 162 25.31 -18.09 15.38
CA GLU A 162 26.71 -17.75 15.10
C GLU A 162 26.81 -16.57 14.11
N GLY A 163 27.49 -15.51 14.53
CA GLY A 163 27.72 -14.30 13.71
C GLY A 163 26.57 -13.29 13.68
N THR A 164 25.49 -13.47 14.45
CA THR A 164 24.36 -12.52 14.52
C THR A 164 24.05 -12.12 15.96
N ASN A 165 23.63 -10.86 16.15
CA ASN A 165 23.12 -10.40 17.44
C ASN A 165 21.66 -10.84 17.57
N LEU A 166 21.30 -11.44 18.72
CA LEU A 166 19.94 -11.92 18.97
C LEU A 166 18.92 -10.77 19.01
N ARG A 167 19.24 -9.68 19.71
CA ARG A 167 18.37 -8.50 19.90
C ARG A 167 16.96 -8.90 20.27
N TYR A 168 16.83 -9.65 21.35
CA TYR A 168 15.59 -10.31 21.77
C TYR A 168 14.44 -9.31 22.00
N THR A 169 14.74 -8.11 22.51
CA THR A 169 13.76 -7.05 22.79
C THR A 169 13.28 -6.28 21.56
N ASP A 170 14.02 -6.34 20.45
CA ASP A 170 13.69 -5.68 19.18
C ASP A 170 12.66 -6.55 18.42
N THR A 171 11.41 -6.56 18.87
CA THR A 171 10.38 -7.46 18.29
C THR A 171 9.82 -7.00 16.95
N LEU A 172 9.95 -5.71 16.61
CA LEU A 172 9.41 -5.18 15.35
C LEU A 172 10.34 -5.49 14.17
N TYR A 173 9.78 -5.86 13.02
CA TYR A 173 10.58 -6.07 11.80
C TYR A 173 11.42 -4.84 11.43
N THR A 174 10.86 -3.64 11.60
CA THR A 174 11.57 -2.38 11.34
C THR A 174 12.76 -2.14 12.27
N GLU A 175 12.70 -2.63 13.52
CA GLU A 175 13.81 -2.52 14.46
C GLU A 175 14.95 -3.46 14.07
N GLN A 176 14.60 -4.69 13.71
CA GLN A 176 15.55 -5.71 13.23
C GLN A 176 16.21 -5.29 11.90
N GLU A 177 15.44 -4.81 10.92
CA GLU A 177 15.96 -4.33 9.63
C GLU A 177 16.90 -3.15 9.78
N ARG A 178 16.57 -2.20 10.66
CA ARG A 178 17.38 -0.98 10.87
C ARG A 178 18.50 -1.18 11.89
N GLY A 179 18.46 -2.25 12.67
CA GLY A 179 19.39 -2.48 13.76
C GLY A 179 19.33 -1.40 14.84
N VAL A 180 18.18 -0.76 15.07
CA VAL A 180 17.99 0.29 16.08
C VAL A 180 16.67 0.06 16.81
N SER A 181 16.72 0.02 18.14
CA SER A 181 15.53 -0.05 18.99
C SER A 181 14.73 1.26 18.87
N ILE A 182 13.44 1.13 18.56
CA ILE A 182 12.52 2.24 18.35
C ILE A 182 11.56 2.34 19.54
N LYS A 183 11.08 1.20 20.04
CA LYS A 183 10.18 1.11 21.18
C LYS A 183 10.92 0.59 22.41
N ALA A 184 10.42 1.01 23.57
CA ALA A 184 10.86 0.46 24.84
C ALA A 184 10.11 -0.84 25.10
N THR A 185 10.84 -1.93 25.27
CA THR A 185 10.27 -3.26 25.52
C THR A 185 10.60 -3.68 26.96
N PRO A 186 9.59 -3.91 27.82
CA PRO A 186 9.82 -4.47 29.15
C PRO A 186 10.06 -5.97 29.07
N VAL A 187 10.99 -6.47 29.89
CA VAL A 187 11.22 -7.90 30.10
C VAL A 187 11.37 -8.17 31.59
N THR A 188 10.80 -9.28 32.04
CA THR A 188 10.85 -9.72 33.43
C THR A 188 11.71 -10.96 33.57
N PHE A 189 12.64 -10.95 34.50
CA PHE A 189 13.49 -12.09 34.82
C PHE A 189 13.51 -12.35 36.32
N VAL A 190 13.74 -13.61 36.69
CA VAL A 190 14.14 -13.98 38.05
C VAL A 190 15.65 -14.13 38.07
N LEU A 191 16.33 -13.26 38.82
CA LEU A 191 17.79 -13.22 38.89
C LEU A 191 18.28 -13.36 40.34
N PRO A 192 19.26 -14.25 40.61
CA PRO A 192 19.87 -14.36 41.93
C PRO A 192 20.89 -13.24 42.18
N ASP A 193 20.90 -12.72 43.40
CA ASP A 193 21.99 -11.87 43.91
C ASP A 193 23.24 -12.72 44.21
N LEU A 194 24.37 -12.07 44.48
CA LEU A 194 25.64 -12.68 44.90
C LEU A 194 25.49 -13.59 46.15
N LYS A 195 24.48 -13.34 46.97
CA LYS A 195 24.14 -14.14 48.16
C LYS A 195 23.22 -15.33 47.86
N GLY A 196 22.82 -15.53 46.60
CA GLY A 196 21.92 -16.60 46.17
C GLY A 196 20.43 -16.31 46.37
N LYS A 197 20.05 -15.11 46.82
CA LYS A 197 18.65 -14.72 46.95
C LYS A 197 18.10 -14.25 45.60
N SER A 198 17.02 -14.87 45.13
CA SER A 198 16.35 -14.48 43.89
C SER A 198 15.48 -13.25 44.06
N PHE A 199 15.56 -12.37 43.06
CA PHE A 199 14.72 -11.19 42.93
C PHE A 199 14.02 -11.19 41.58
N LEU A 200 12.84 -10.59 41.52
CA LEU A 200 12.13 -10.35 40.28
C LEU A 200 12.60 -9.01 39.72
N MET A 201 13.30 -9.04 38.59
CA MET A 201 13.80 -7.86 37.91
C MET A 201 12.94 -7.57 36.68
N ASN A 202 12.23 -6.44 36.71
CA ASN A 202 11.56 -5.86 35.56
C ASN A 202 12.51 -4.87 34.90
N ILE A 203 13.05 -5.25 33.75
CA ILE A 203 14.01 -4.47 32.99
C ILE A 203 13.29 -3.83 31.80
N PHE A 204 13.36 -2.51 31.70
CA PHE A 204 12.91 -1.77 30.54
C PHE A 204 14.11 -1.53 29.63
N ASP A 205 14.16 -2.19 28.48
CA ASP A 205 15.11 -1.84 27.42
C ASP A 205 14.60 -0.59 26.70
N THR A 206 15.51 0.36 26.45
CA THR A 206 15.14 1.71 26.06
C THR A 206 15.83 2.13 24.77
N PRO A 207 15.13 2.83 23.87
CA PRO A 207 15.74 3.30 22.63
C PRO A 207 16.83 4.33 22.93
N GLY A 208 18.03 4.12 22.36
CA GLY A 208 19.21 4.96 22.59
C GLY A 208 19.28 6.25 21.75
N LYS A 209 18.26 6.56 20.96
CA LYS A 209 18.24 7.77 20.13
C LYS A 209 17.96 9.01 21.00
N GLU A 210 18.68 10.10 20.76
CA GLU A 210 18.62 11.33 21.58
C GLU A 210 17.19 11.83 21.83
N ASN A 211 16.37 11.90 20.78
CA ASN A 211 14.99 12.38 20.91
C ASN A 211 14.12 11.48 21.80
N THR A 212 14.35 10.17 21.79
CA THR A 212 13.53 9.21 22.55
C THR A 212 13.99 9.04 24.00
N LEU A 213 15.27 9.31 24.29
CA LEU A 213 15.82 9.24 25.64
C LEU A 213 15.16 10.24 26.60
N PHE A 214 14.95 11.47 26.14
CA PHE A 214 14.33 12.53 26.94
C PHE A 214 12.86 12.23 27.28
N ASP A 215 12.10 11.80 26.28
CA ASP A 215 10.69 11.43 26.46
C ASP A 215 10.54 10.27 27.43
N MET A 216 11.45 9.29 27.37
CA MET A 216 11.42 8.18 28.32
C MET A 216 11.74 8.62 29.75
N LEU A 217 12.80 9.40 29.96
CA LEU A 217 13.16 9.86 31.31
C LEU A 217 11.98 10.58 31.97
N THR A 218 11.28 11.40 31.18
CA THR A 218 10.06 12.10 31.59
C THR A 218 8.92 11.13 31.90
N TRP A 219 8.70 10.13 31.04
CA TRP A 219 7.67 9.10 31.24
C TRP A 219 7.92 8.24 32.49
N ALA A 220 9.15 7.76 32.65
CA ALA A 220 9.55 6.90 33.76
C ALA A 220 9.46 7.62 35.10
N SER A 221 9.83 8.91 35.13
CA SER A 221 9.75 9.76 36.32
C SER A 221 8.31 10.11 36.68
N ASN A 222 7.47 10.48 35.71
CA ASN A 222 6.10 10.94 35.97
C ASN A 222 5.13 9.83 36.42
N LYS A 223 5.38 8.58 36.02
CA LYS A 223 4.50 7.45 36.37
C LYS A 223 5.01 6.58 37.52
N ALA A 224 6.17 6.90 38.10
CA ALA A 224 6.78 6.18 39.23
C ALA A 224 6.96 4.65 39.02
N TYR A 225 6.94 4.17 37.77
CA TYR A 225 7.08 2.74 37.48
C TYR A 225 8.49 2.24 37.69
N VAL A 226 9.49 3.09 37.44
CA VAL A 226 10.91 2.75 37.53
C VAL A 226 11.49 3.36 38.78
N LYS A 227 12.08 2.53 39.65
CA LYS A 227 12.74 2.98 40.88
C LYS A 227 14.25 3.20 40.68
N HIS A 228 14.85 2.56 39.69
CA HIS A 228 16.29 2.62 39.44
C HIS A 228 16.58 2.79 37.95
N PHE A 229 17.56 3.62 37.63
CA PHE A 229 18.07 3.82 36.28
C PHE A 229 19.49 3.29 36.19
N ILE A 230 19.75 2.42 35.22
CA ILE A 230 21.10 1.93 34.92
C ILE A 230 21.55 2.63 33.64
N SER A 231 22.63 3.42 33.75
CA SER A 231 23.25 4.03 32.58
C SER A 231 24.29 3.09 31.98
N VAL A 232 24.11 2.71 30.72
CA VAL A 232 25.04 1.89 29.95
C VAL A 232 25.91 2.82 29.08
N ILE A 233 27.20 2.84 29.40
CA ILE A 233 28.23 3.59 28.68
C ILE A 233 29.34 2.57 28.39
N LEU A 234 29.49 2.22 27.11
CA LEU A 234 30.46 1.27 26.60
C LEU A 234 31.29 1.96 25.52
#